data_AF-A0A8S3AM93-F1
#
_entry.id   AF-A0A8S3AM93-F1
#
_cell.length_a   1.000
_cell.length_b   1.000
_cell.length_c   1.000
_cell.angle_alpha   90.00
_cell.angle_beta   90.00
_cell.angle_gamma   90.00
#
_symmetry.space_group_name_H-M   'P 1'
#
loop_
_entity.id
_entity.type
_entity.pdbx_description
1 polymer ?
#
loop_
_entity_poly.entity_id
_entity_poly.type
_entity_poly.pdbx_seq_one_letter_code
_entity_poly.pdbx_strand_id
1 'polypeptide(L)'
;IIKIYQTRHPDINPHSAGSFSFLAAIIFITVIGVYYDEQWFWIAYATIHILTCLAFTGKIYYMGRLKVTFRVHIHLYRLVKENGIFSRPRYLNRMAILIPTNCLNIAFALYGAIIQPESFPNHLLFVFLGNLAIYLLYYILMKIIHREVFTRFSILFLLSATLSWSSSLYFFYQQVKSYEVQPAISRMRNRPCIILNTYDVHDIWHILSSFSLFFSFLTLLTLDDGIRKRKRKDLAAF
;
A
#
# COMPACT_ATOMS: atom_id res chain seq x y z
N ILE A 1 -4.90 2.94 -2.75
CA ILE A 1 -3.82 3.95 -2.91
C ILE A 1 -4.05 4.83 -4.14
N ILE A 2 -3.93 4.28 -5.36
CA ILE A 2 -4.03 5.05 -6.62
C ILE A 2 -5.26 5.95 -6.68
N LYS A 3 -6.44 5.40 -6.37
CA LYS A 3 -7.70 6.14 -6.46
C LYS A 3 -7.80 7.30 -5.45
N ILE A 4 -7.31 7.12 -4.22
CA ILE A 4 -7.32 8.19 -3.20
C ILE A 4 -6.37 9.32 -3.65
N TYR A 5 -5.21 8.97 -4.20
CA TYR A 5 -4.25 9.94 -4.73
C TYR A 5 -4.82 10.75 -5.90
N GLN A 6 -5.53 10.08 -6.83
CA GLN A 6 -6.18 10.73 -7.98
C GLN A 6 -7.24 11.77 -7.59
N THR A 7 -7.91 11.61 -6.45
CA THR A 7 -8.94 12.56 -6.01
C THR A 7 -8.36 13.97 -5.85
N ARG A 8 -7.10 14.08 -5.41
CA ARG A 8 -6.37 15.35 -5.24
C ARG A 8 -5.40 15.66 -6.39
N HIS A 9 -4.99 14.66 -7.17
CA HIS A 9 -4.04 14.78 -8.28
C HIS A 9 -4.58 14.15 -9.58
N PRO A 10 -5.54 14.80 -10.27
CA PRO A 10 -6.16 14.26 -11.49
C PRO A 10 -5.22 14.14 -12.68
N ASP A 11 -4.15 14.93 -12.67
CA ASP A 11 -3.09 14.98 -13.68
C ASP A 11 -2.24 13.71 -13.69
N ILE A 12 -2.29 12.91 -12.61
CA ILE A 12 -1.55 11.67 -12.45
C ILE A 12 -2.53 10.50 -12.54
N ASN A 13 -3.04 10.23 -13.76
CA ASN A 13 -3.91 9.08 -14.01
C ASN A 13 -3.13 7.96 -14.73
N PRO A 14 -2.78 6.85 -14.06
CA PRO A 14 -2.30 5.68 -14.77
C PRO A 14 -3.39 5.15 -15.70
N HIS A 15 -3.03 4.86 -16.95
CA HIS A 15 -3.91 4.17 -17.90
C HIS A 15 -4.41 2.85 -17.28
N SER A 16 -5.67 2.48 -17.53
CA SER A 16 -6.28 1.26 -16.97
C SER A 16 -5.45 0.02 -17.29
N ALA A 17 -5.03 -0.14 -18.55
CA ALA A 17 -4.16 -1.24 -18.94
C ALA A 17 -2.82 -1.23 -18.18
N GLY A 18 -2.25 -0.06 -17.90
CA GLY A 18 -1.01 0.04 -17.12
C GLY A 18 -1.20 -0.43 -15.67
N SER A 19 -2.36 -0.13 -15.06
CA SER A 19 -2.69 -0.59 -13.71
C SER A 19 -2.89 -2.11 -13.66
N PHE A 20 -3.58 -2.68 -14.64
CA PHE A 20 -3.77 -4.13 -14.73
C PHE A 20 -2.48 -4.87 -15.07
N SER A 21 -1.63 -4.34 -15.95
CA SER A 21 -0.31 -4.92 -16.23
C SER A 21 0.59 -4.90 -14.99
N PHE A 22 0.54 -3.83 -14.18
CA PHE A 22 1.27 -3.77 -12.92
C PHE A 22 0.76 -4.84 -11.92
N LEU A 23 -0.55 -4.99 -11.80
CA LEU A 23 -1.14 -6.04 -10.96
C LEU A 23 -0.74 -7.45 -11.45
N ALA A 24 -0.76 -7.69 -12.76
CA ALA A 24 -0.34 -8.95 -13.36
C ALA A 24 1.14 -9.25 -13.07
N ALA A 25 2.01 -8.24 -13.17
CA ALA A 25 3.42 -8.37 -12.83
C ALA A 25 3.64 -8.71 -11.35
N ILE A 26 2.89 -8.08 -10.44
CA ILE A 26 2.93 -8.43 -9.01
C ILE A 26 2.52 -9.89 -8.81
N ILE A 27 1.38 -10.31 -9.36
CA ILE A 27 0.89 -11.69 -9.23
C ILE A 27 1.94 -12.69 -9.76
N PHE A 28 2.53 -12.38 -10.91
CA PHE A 28 3.58 -13.23 -11.50
C PHE A 28 4.81 -13.35 -10.59
N ILE A 29 5.30 -12.24 -10.04
CA ILE A 29 6.41 -12.25 -9.07
C ILE A 29 6.03 -13.00 -7.79
N THR A 30 4.78 -12.87 -7.33
CA THR A 30 4.27 -13.66 -6.19
C THR A 30 4.35 -15.15 -6.45
N VAL A 31 3.92 -15.61 -7.63
CA VAL A 31 4.00 -17.03 -7.99
C VAL A 31 5.45 -17.51 -8.06
N ILE A 32 6.36 -16.72 -8.64
CA ILE A 32 7.80 -17.03 -8.65
C ILE A 32 8.32 -17.14 -7.21
N GLY A 33 7.99 -16.19 -6.34
CA GLY A 33 8.47 -16.18 -4.96
C GLY A 33 7.90 -17.30 -4.09
N VAL A 34 6.73 -17.85 -4.43
CA VAL A 34 6.22 -19.07 -3.78
C VAL A 34 6.99 -20.31 -4.20
N TYR A 35 7.46 -20.36 -5.45
CA TYR A 35 8.18 -21.53 -5.98
C TYR A 35 9.69 -21.49 -5.71
N TYR A 36 10.29 -20.30 -5.77
CA TYR A 36 11.72 -20.06 -5.60
C TYR A 36 11.98 -19.24 -4.33
N ASP A 37 11.89 -19.89 -3.17
CA ASP A 37 12.20 -19.29 -1.87
C ASP A 37 13.71 -19.37 -1.56
N GLU A 38 14.50 -18.71 -2.40
CA GLU A 38 15.96 -18.70 -2.31
C GLU A 38 16.47 -17.30 -1.97
N GLN A 39 17.61 -17.20 -1.28
CA GLN A 39 18.17 -15.91 -0.87
C GLN A 39 18.39 -14.94 -2.05
N TRP A 40 18.79 -15.46 -3.23
CA TRP A 40 18.99 -14.62 -4.41
C TRP A 40 17.69 -13.94 -4.87
N PHE A 41 16.54 -14.62 -4.75
CA PHE A 41 15.24 -14.08 -5.12
C PHE A 41 14.88 -12.92 -4.20
N TRP A 42 15.06 -13.08 -2.88
CA TRP A 42 14.82 -12.03 -1.89
C TRP A 42 15.70 -10.80 -2.10
N ILE A 43 16.98 -10.97 -2.42
CA ILE A 43 17.90 -9.86 -2.74
C ILE A 43 17.47 -9.15 -4.04
N ALA A 44 17.12 -9.91 -5.08
CA ALA A 44 16.66 -9.36 -6.34
C ALA A 44 15.35 -8.57 -6.17
N TYR A 45 14.38 -9.15 -5.46
CA TYR A 45 13.12 -8.49 -5.11
C TYR A 45 13.36 -7.20 -4.31
N ALA A 46 14.16 -7.24 -3.24
CA ALA A 46 14.46 -6.07 -2.41
C ALA A 46 15.09 -4.93 -3.24
N THR A 47 16.00 -5.28 -4.14
CA THR A 47 16.63 -4.33 -5.07
C THR A 47 15.59 -3.69 -5.99
N ILE A 48 14.77 -4.50 -6.66
CA ILE A 48 13.71 -4.02 -7.56
C ILE A 48 12.69 -3.17 -6.80
N HIS A 49 12.30 -3.59 -5.60
CA HIS A 49 11.37 -2.87 -4.73
C HIS A 49 11.92 -1.48 -4.39
N ILE A 50 13.14 -1.37 -3.88
CA ILE A 50 13.75 -0.08 -3.52
C ILE A 50 13.87 0.82 -4.76
N LEU A 51 14.34 0.29 -5.89
CA LEU A 51 14.42 1.06 -7.13
C LEU A 51 13.05 1.58 -7.59
N THR A 52 12.01 0.76 -7.45
CA THR A 52 10.63 1.14 -7.76
C THR A 52 10.12 2.24 -6.83
N CYS A 53 10.37 2.15 -5.51
CA CYS A 53 10.04 3.20 -4.54
C CYS A 53 10.76 4.52 -4.85
N LEU A 54 12.05 4.48 -5.20
CA LEU A 54 12.81 5.66 -5.61
C LEU A 54 12.25 6.28 -6.88
N ALA A 55 11.90 5.47 -7.88
CA ALA A 55 11.28 5.95 -9.12
C ALA A 55 9.91 6.61 -8.86
N PHE A 56 9.06 6.01 -8.01
CA PHE A 56 7.79 6.60 -7.61
C PHE A 56 7.99 7.89 -6.81
N THR A 57 8.98 7.94 -5.92
CA THR A 57 9.33 9.13 -5.15
C THR A 57 9.70 10.30 -6.06
N GLY A 58 10.58 10.06 -7.04
CA GLY A 58 10.93 11.06 -8.05
C GLY A 58 9.71 11.52 -8.85
N LYS A 59 8.85 10.58 -9.27
CA LYS A 59 7.62 10.89 -10.02
C LYS A 59 6.63 11.73 -9.22
N ILE A 60 6.38 11.38 -7.95
CA ILE A 60 5.42 12.09 -7.08
C ILE A 60 5.98 13.46 -6.67
N TYR A 61 7.25 13.54 -6.26
CA TYR A 61 7.86 14.79 -5.82
C TYR A 61 7.90 15.84 -6.94
N TYR A 62 8.28 15.43 -8.16
CA TYR A 62 8.40 16.31 -9.33
C TYR A 62 7.16 16.34 -10.24
N MET A 63 5.96 16.01 -9.73
CA MET A 63 4.66 16.08 -10.46
C MET A 63 4.65 15.40 -11.84
N GLY A 64 5.29 14.24 -11.96
CA GLY A 64 5.32 13.51 -13.23
C GLY A 64 6.10 14.20 -14.35
N ARG A 65 6.77 15.34 -14.10
CA ARG A 65 7.76 15.92 -15.04
C ARG A 65 8.90 14.94 -15.31
N LEU A 66 9.20 14.11 -14.30
CA LEU A 66 10.08 12.97 -14.44
C LEU A 66 9.34 11.83 -15.19
N LYS A 67 9.59 11.71 -16.49
CA LYS A 67 9.18 10.52 -17.26
C LYS A 67 10.08 9.35 -16.87
N VAL A 68 9.48 8.31 -16.30
CA VAL A 68 10.18 7.05 -15.97
C VAL A 68 10.58 6.38 -17.29
N THR A 69 11.82 6.61 -17.69
CA THR A 69 12.46 6.07 -18.90
C THR A 69 13.80 5.47 -18.49
N PHE A 70 14.47 4.74 -19.38
CA PHE A 70 15.81 4.18 -19.09
C PHE A 70 16.84 5.25 -18.67
N ARG A 71 16.60 6.54 -18.99
CA ARG A 71 17.47 7.66 -18.62
C ARG A 71 17.00 8.41 -17.36
N VAL A 72 16.12 7.83 -16.55
CA VAL A 72 15.56 8.50 -15.36
C VAL A 72 16.66 8.94 -14.39
N HIS A 73 17.75 8.17 -14.29
CA HIS A 73 18.91 8.46 -13.42
C HIS A 73 19.61 9.75 -13.83
N ILE A 74 19.81 9.97 -15.15
CA ILE A 74 20.43 11.19 -15.69
C ILE A 74 19.54 12.40 -15.44
N HIS A 75 18.22 12.24 -15.60
CA HIS A 75 17.26 13.31 -15.38
C HIS A 75 17.18 13.68 -13.89
N LEU A 76 17.19 12.68 -13.00
CA LEU A 76 17.24 12.88 -11.55
C LEU A 76 18.54 13.59 -11.15
N TYR A 77 19.69 13.16 -11.68
CA TYR A 77 20.98 13.80 -11.42
C TYR A 77 21.01 15.27 -11.83
N ARG A 78 20.48 15.62 -13.02
CA ARG A 78 20.38 17.03 -13.44
C ARG A 78 19.47 17.84 -12.53
N LEU A 79 18.31 17.31 -12.17
CA LEU A 79 17.40 17.99 -11.24
C LEU A 79 18.01 18.18 -9.84
N VAL A 80 18.75 17.20 -9.33
CA VAL A 80 19.44 17.33 -8.03
C VAL A 80 20.58 18.35 -8.13
N LYS A 81 21.34 18.35 -9.23
CA LYS A 81 22.42 19.30 -9.49
C LYS A 81 21.91 20.74 -9.64
N GLU A 82 20.78 20.94 -10.32
CA GLU A 82 20.16 22.26 -10.52
C GLU A 82 19.50 22.81 -9.25
N ASN A 83 18.92 21.95 -8.40
CA ASN A 83 18.21 22.40 -7.20
C ASN A 83 19.11 22.46 -5.94
N GLY A 84 20.25 21.78 -5.94
CA GLY A 84 21.14 21.66 -4.77
C GLY A 84 20.60 20.67 -3.73
N ILE A 85 21.49 19.85 -3.15
CA ILE A 85 21.13 18.78 -2.19
C ILE A 85 20.62 19.34 -0.85
N PHE A 86 21.07 20.54 -0.47
CA PHE A 86 20.78 21.18 0.82
C PHE A 86 19.78 22.34 0.74
N SER A 87 19.16 22.56 -0.40
CA SER A 87 18.17 23.63 -0.58
C SER A 87 16.86 23.26 0.11
N ARG A 88 16.13 24.27 0.62
CA ARG A 88 14.80 24.06 1.21
C ARG A 88 13.89 23.30 0.23
N PRO A 89 13.20 22.25 0.67
CA PRO A 89 12.39 21.46 -0.22
C PRO A 89 11.20 22.25 -0.75
N ARG A 90 11.02 22.20 -2.07
CA ARG A 90 10.02 22.99 -2.80
C ARG A 90 8.58 22.54 -2.52
N TYR A 91 8.39 21.26 -2.17
CA TYR A 91 7.08 20.64 -1.93
C TYR A 91 7.03 19.91 -0.58
N LEU A 92 6.99 20.68 0.51
CA LEU A 92 7.00 20.18 1.90
C LEU A 92 5.93 19.11 2.17
N ASN A 93 4.68 19.35 1.76
CA ASN A 93 3.57 18.41 1.99
C ASN A 93 3.85 17.03 1.37
N ARG A 94 4.50 16.99 0.21
CA ARG A 94 4.84 15.73 -0.47
C ARG A 94 6.01 15.03 0.19
N MET A 95 6.98 15.76 0.73
CA MET A 95 8.03 15.13 1.53
C MET A 95 7.49 14.52 2.82
N ALA A 96 6.49 15.17 3.44
CA ALA A 96 5.86 14.65 4.64
C ALA A 96 5.22 13.27 4.45
N ILE A 97 4.75 12.92 3.24
CA ILE A 97 4.29 11.56 2.93
C ILE A 97 5.41 10.66 2.39
N LEU A 98 6.29 11.18 1.54
CA LEU A 98 7.32 10.38 0.86
C LEU A 98 8.37 9.85 1.83
N ILE A 99 8.79 10.63 2.84
CA ILE A 99 9.78 10.20 3.82
C ILE A 99 9.30 8.96 4.61
N PRO A 100 8.17 9.00 5.35
CA PRO A 100 7.72 7.85 6.11
C PRO A 100 7.39 6.66 5.20
N THR A 101 6.86 6.91 4.00
CA THR A 101 6.60 5.85 3.02
C THR A 101 7.89 5.16 2.58
N ASN A 102 8.96 5.90 2.24
CA ASN A 102 10.23 5.30 1.85
C ASN A 102 10.91 4.60 3.01
N CYS A 103 10.89 5.18 4.21
CA CYS A 103 11.43 4.53 5.41
C CYS A 103 10.75 3.17 5.65
N LEU A 104 9.41 3.12 5.56
CA LEU A 104 8.67 1.87 5.72
C LEU A 104 9.00 0.85 4.62
N ASN A 105 9.06 1.27 3.35
CA ASN A 105 9.37 0.35 2.25
C ASN A 105 10.81 -0.16 2.29
N ILE A 106 11.79 0.68 2.67
CA ILE A 106 13.16 0.24 2.90
C ILE A 106 13.21 -0.77 4.06
N ALA A 107 12.49 -0.50 5.15
CA ALA A 107 12.40 -1.44 6.26
C ALA A 107 11.82 -2.79 5.82
N PHE A 108 10.74 -2.80 5.02
CA PHE A 108 10.20 -4.03 4.47
C PHE A 108 11.19 -4.74 3.53
N ALA A 109 11.83 -4.01 2.62
CA ALA A 109 12.80 -4.61 1.69
C ALA A 109 13.98 -5.25 2.43
N LEU A 110 14.53 -4.58 3.45
CA LEU A 110 15.59 -5.12 4.29
C LEU A 110 15.10 -6.31 5.13
N TYR A 111 13.91 -6.22 5.72
CA TYR A 111 13.29 -7.33 6.45
C TYR A 111 13.15 -8.57 5.57
N GLY A 112 12.65 -8.43 4.34
CA GLY A 112 12.57 -9.52 3.38
C GLY A 112 13.94 -10.10 3.02
N ALA A 113 14.92 -9.24 2.72
CA ALA A 113 16.26 -9.69 2.31
C ALA A 113 17.05 -10.40 3.43
N ILE A 114 16.87 -9.98 4.68
CA ILE A 114 17.65 -10.48 5.83
C ILE A 114 16.92 -11.62 6.53
N ILE A 115 15.64 -11.44 6.88
CA ILE A 115 14.89 -12.40 7.71
C ILE A 115 14.25 -13.48 6.86
N GLN A 116 13.90 -13.19 5.60
CA GLN A 116 13.24 -14.12 4.67
C GLN A 116 11.99 -14.74 5.33
N PRO A 117 10.91 -13.96 5.51
CA PRO A 117 9.72 -14.45 6.18
C PRO A 117 9.16 -15.66 5.44
N GLU A 118 8.58 -16.58 6.21
CA GLU A 118 8.14 -17.92 5.75
C GLU A 118 7.32 -17.89 4.46
N SER A 119 6.56 -16.81 4.22
CA SER A 119 5.73 -16.69 3.02
C SER A 119 5.88 -15.35 2.30
N PHE A 120 6.39 -15.40 1.07
CA PHE A 120 6.53 -14.25 0.18
C PHE A 120 5.20 -13.52 -0.13
N PRO A 121 4.07 -14.21 -0.42
CA PRO A 121 2.77 -13.56 -0.56
C PRO A 121 2.36 -12.73 0.66
N ASN A 122 2.59 -13.27 1.88
CA ASN A 122 2.27 -12.55 3.12
C ASN A 122 3.16 -11.32 3.28
N HIS A 123 4.45 -11.43 2.94
CA HIS A 123 5.36 -10.28 2.90
C HIS A 123 4.83 -9.16 1.99
N LEU A 124 4.45 -9.49 0.75
CA LEU A 124 3.88 -8.53 -0.19
C LEU A 124 2.56 -7.93 0.30
N LEU A 125 1.70 -8.73 0.92
CA LEU A 125 0.46 -8.25 1.53
C LEU A 125 0.74 -7.15 2.56
N PHE A 126 1.70 -7.36 3.46
CA PHE A 126 2.08 -6.36 4.45
C PHE A 126 2.69 -5.09 3.84
N VAL A 127 3.48 -5.22 2.77
CA VAL A 127 3.96 -4.06 2.01
C VAL A 127 2.78 -3.24 1.49
N PHE A 128 1.80 -3.87 0.84
CA PHE A 128 0.64 -3.15 0.31
C PHE A 128 -0.24 -2.55 1.41
N LEU A 129 -0.51 -3.28 2.48
CA LEU A 129 -1.29 -2.79 3.62
C LEU A 129 -0.58 -1.63 4.33
N GLY A 130 0.74 -1.73 4.55
CA GLY A 130 1.54 -0.67 5.17
C GLY A 130 1.54 0.61 4.35
N ASN A 131 1.76 0.51 3.03
CA ASN A 131 1.66 1.66 2.13
C ASN A 131 0.26 2.27 2.10
N LEU A 132 -0.79 1.42 2.10
CA LEU A 132 -2.18 1.88 2.15
C LEU A 132 -2.47 2.62 3.45
N ALA A 133 -2.01 2.09 4.59
CA ALA A 133 -2.22 2.66 5.91
C ALA A 133 -1.52 4.03 6.05
N ILE A 134 -0.24 4.14 5.67
CA ILE A 134 0.49 5.42 5.69
C ILE A 134 -0.23 6.45 4.80
N TYR A 135 -0.61 6.05 3.58
CA TYR A 135 -1.25 6.97 2.65
C TYR A 135 -2.62 7.45 3.15
N LEU A 136 -3.43 6.55 3.70
CA LEU A 136 -4.74 6.88 4.26
C LEU A 136 -4.61 7.76 5.50
N LEU A 137 -3.66 7.46 6.39
CA LEU A 137 -3.38 8.26 7.58
C LEU A 137 -2.96 9.67 7.18
N TYR A 138 -2.01 9.80 6.25
CA TYR A 138 -1.60 11.10 5.71
C TYR A 138 -2.80 11.87 5.15
N TYR A 139 -3.65 11.21 4.36
CA TYR A 139 -4.82 11.84 3.76
C TYR A 139 -5.78 12.40 4.82
N ILE A 140 -6.09 11.60 5.86
CA ILE A 140 -6.97 12.00 6.96
C ILE A 140 -6.34 13.17 7.74
N LEU A 141 -5.05 13.08 8.08
CA LEU A 141 -4.34 14.15 8.78
C LEU A 141 -4.37 15.46 8.00
N MET A 142 -4.12 15.42 6.70
CA MET A 142 -4.14 16.61 5.87
C MET A 142 -5.54 17.22 5.75
N LYS A 143 -6.60 16.40 5.69
CA LYS A 143 -7.99 16.90 5.80
C LYS A 143 -8.25 17.61 7.12
N ILE A 144 -7.77 17.05 8.24
CA ILE A 144 -7.91 17.66 9.56
C ILE A 144 -7.16 19.00 9.62
N ILE A 145 -5.91 19.04 9.15
CA ILE A 145 -5.07 20.26 9.11
C ILE A 145 -5.75 21.36 8.28
N HIS A 146 -6.33 21.02 7.14
CA HIS A 146 -7.05 21.95 6.27
C HIS A 146 -8.50 22.21 6.70
N ARG A 147 -8.91 21.69 7.87
CA ARG A 147 -10.24 21.86 8.45
C ARG A 147 -11.36 21.46 7.47
N GLU A 148 -11.12 20.39 6.72
CA GLU A 148 -12.13 19.81 5.85
C GLU A 148 -13.13 18.99 6.68
N VAL A 149 -14.41 19.13 6.35
CA VAL A 149 -15.49 18.48 7.09
C VAL A 149 -15.64 17.03 6.62
N PHE A 150 -15.74 16.11 7.56
CA PHE A 150 -16.12 14.72 7.31
C PHE A 150 -17.64 14.57 7.48
N THR A 151 -18.29 13.78 6.62
CA THR A 151 -19.70 13.45 6.85
C THR A 151 -19.81 12.35 7.91
N ARG A 152 -20.97 12.25 8.57
CA ARG A 152 -21.24 11.19 9.56
C ARG A 152 -21.06 9.79 8.96
N PHE A 153 -21.49 9.59 7.71
CA PHE A 153 -21.32 8.33 6.98
C PHE A 153 -19.84 8.02 6.74
N SER A 154 -19.04 9.01 6.32
CA SER A 154 -17.60 8.83 6.11
C SER A 154 -16.88 8.38 7.39
N ILE A 155 -17.24 8.99 8.53
CA ILE A 155 -16.69 8.63 9.84
C ILE A 155 -17.12 7.21 10.24
N LEU A 156 -18.40 6.88 10.11
CA LEU A 156 -18.92 5.55 10.41
C LEU A 156 -18.18 4.48 9.61
N PHE A 157 -18.06 4.64 8.28
CA PHE A 157 -17.37 3.68 7.43
C PHE A 157 -15.88 3.59 7.75
N LEU A 158 -15.22 4.71 8.06
CA LEU A 158 -13.81 4.70 8.46
C LEU A 158 -13.59 3.91 9.76
N LEU A 159 -14.45 4.11 10.76
CA LEU A 159 -14.39 3.37 12.03
C LEU A 159 -14.69 1.88 11.82
N SER A 160 -15.72 1.55 11.04
CA SER A 160 -16.05 0.16 10.69
C SER A 160 -14.91 -0.51 9.92
N ALA A 161 -14.28 0.17 8.98
CA ALA A 161 -13.11 -0.33 8.25
C ALA A 161 -11.93 -0.59 9.19
N THR A 162 -11.64 0.35 10.10
CA THR A 162 -10.53 0.23 11.05
C THR A 162 -10.74 -0.93 12.03
N LEU A 163 -11.96 -1.07 12.56
CA LEU A 163 -12.32 -2.17 13.45
C LEU A 163 -12.21 -3.53 12.74
N SER A 164 -12.84 -3.65 11.56
CA SER A 164 -12.82 -4.91 10.80
C SER A 164 -11.42 -5.29 10.33
N TRP A 165 -10.58 -4.34 9.91
CA TRP A 165 -9.18 -4.60 9.57
C TRP A 165 -8.39 -5.11 10.77
N SER A 166 -8.58 -4.49 11.94
CA SER A 166 -7.90 -4.89 13.17
C SER A 166 -8.28 -6.32 13.59
N SER A 167 -9.57 -6.65 13.56
CA SER A 167 -10.06 -8.00 13.81
C SER A 167 -9.57 -9.01 12.76
N SER A 168 -9.59 -8.63 11.47
CA SER A 168 -9.07 -9.45 10.38
C SER A 168 -7.60 -9.78 10.57
N LEU A 169 -6.77 -8.79 10.90
CA LEU A 169 -5.34 -9.00 11.13
C LEU A 169 -5.08 -9.91 12.34
N TYR A 170 -5.88 -9.80 13.40
CA TYR A 170 -5.79 -10.69 14.56
C TYR A 170 -5.97 -12.17 14.17
N PHE A 171 -6.96 -12.49 13.34
CA PHE A 171 -7.16 -13.87 12.85
C PHE A 171 -6.15 -14.28 11.79
N PHE A 172 -5.67 -13.34 10.96
CA PHE A 172 -4.65 -13.61 9.95
C PHE A 172 -3.34 -14.17 10.54
N TYR A 173 -2.90 -13.63 11.68
CA TYR A 173 -1.68 -14.12 12.34
C TYR A 173 -1.83 -15.52 12.95
N GLN A 174 -3.04 -16.05 13.06
CA GLN A 174 -3.28 -17.41 13.50
C GLN A 174 -3.14 -18.37 12.31
N GLN A 175 -1.90 -18.63 11.92
CA GLN A 175 -1.58 -19.49 10.79
C GLN A 175 -2.07 -20.94 11.02
N VAL A 176 -3.09 -21.34 10.27
CA VAL A 176 -3.64 -22.71 10.28
C VAL A 176 -3.40 -23.47 8.97
N LYS A 177 -2.76 -22.82 7.99
CA LYS A 177 -2.40 -23.41 6.69
C LYS A 177 -1.05 -22.88 6.20
N SER A 178 -0.40 -23.65 5.33
CA SER A 178 0.75 -23.18 4.54
C SER A 178 0.65 -23.74 3.13
N TYR A 179 1.06 -22.93 2.15
CA TYR A 179 1.11 -23.29 0.73
C TYR A 179 2.51 -23.74 0.28
N GLU A 180 3.53 -23.52 1.10
CA GLU A 180 4.93 -23.86 0.78
C GLU A 180 5.29 -25.29 1.19
N VAL A 181 4.47 -25.93 2.04
CA VAL A 181 4.71 -27.30 2.53
C VAL A 181 3.75 -28.30 1.89
N GLN A 182 4.13 -29.58 1.96
CA GLN A 182 3.27 -30.66 1.48
C GLN A 182 1.91 -30.65 2.21
N PRO A 183 0.80 -31.03 1.54
CA PRO A 183 -0.53 -31.03 2.13
C PRO A 183 -0.64 -31.83 3.44
N ALA A 184 0.10 -32.93 3.56
CA ALA A 184 0.14 -33.73 4.79
C ALA A 184 0.72 -32.96 5.99
N ILE A 185 1.80 -32.20 5.77
CA ILE A 185 2.43 -31.35 6.79
C ILE A 185 1.53 -30.16 7.11
N SER A 186 0.91 -29.53 6.10
CA SER A 186 -0.02 -28.42 6.34
C SER A 186 -1.20 -28.84 7.22
N ARG A 187 -1.73 -30.07 7.07
CA ARG A 187 -2.84 -30.59 7.89
C ARG A 187 -2.50 -30.67 9.37
N MET A 188 -1.22 -30.77 9.74
CA MET A 188 -0.80 -30.75 11.15
C MET A 188 -1.02 -29.37 11.81
N ARG A 189 -1.19 -28.30 11.01
CA ARG A 189 -1.51 -26.95 11.52
C ARG A 189 -3.01 -26.73 11.75
N ASN A 190 -3.86 -27.69 11.36
CA ASN A 190 -5.31 -27.57 11.50
C ASN A 190 -5.71 -27.45 12.98
N ARG A 191 -6.71 -26.61 13.26
CA ARG A 191 -7.31 -26.41 14.57
C ARG A 191 -8.79 -26.77 14.54
N PRO A 192 -9.43 -27.07 15.69
CA PRO A 192 -10.87 -27.26 15.73
C PRO A 192 -11.60 -26.02 15.22
N CYS A 193 -12.72 -26.24 14.53
CA CYS A 193 -13.58 -25.17 14.03
C CYS A 193 -14.22 -24.40 15.20
N ILE A 194 -14.47 -23.11 15.01
CA ILE A 194 -14.96 -22.20 16.07
C ILE A 194 -16.46 -21.95 15.93
N ILE A 195 -16.92 -21.64 14.71
CA ILE A 195 -18.32 -21.26 14.47
C ILE A 195 -19.06 -22.46 13.88
N LEU A 196 -20.12 -22.89 14.58
CA LEU A 196 -21.01 -23.99 14.16
C LEU A 196 -20.28 -25.30 13.79
N ASN A 197 -19.10 -25.53 14.38
CA ASN A 197 -18.19 -26.64 14.02
C ASN A 197 -17.88 -26.73 12.50
N THR A 198 -18.01 -25.62 11.77
CA THR A 198 -17.86 -25.57 10.32
C THR A 198 -16.77 -24.58 9.89
N TYR A 199 -16.72 -23.40 10.52
CA TYR A 199 -15.76 -22.37 10.15
C TYR A 199 -14.62 -22.27 11.15
N ASP A 200 -13.40 -22.21 10.62
CA ASP A 200 -12.19 -22.03 11.41
C ASP A 200 -11.74 -20.56 11.49
N VAL A 201 -10.56 -20.32 12.06
CA VAL A 201 -9.96 -18.96 12.14
C VAL A 201 -9.65 -18.36 10.77
N HIS A 202 -9.35 -19.19 9.78
CA HIS A 202 -9.00 -18.76 8.43
C HIS A 202 -10.24 -18.28 7.67
N ASP A 203 -11.36 -18.97 7.83
CA ASP A 203 -12.66 -18.54 7.30
C ASP A 203 -13.11 -17.22 7.95
N ILE A 204 -12.96 -17.10 9.27
CA ILE A 204 -13.28 -15.86 10.00
C ILE A 204 -12.42 -14.70 9.49
N TRP A 205 -11.12 -14.93 9.26
CA TRP A 205 -10.26 -13.93 8.63
C TRP A 205 -10.79 -13.51 7.25
N HIS A 206 -11.18 -14.45 6.39
CA HIS A 206 -11.72 -14.13 5.07
C HIS A 206 -13.02 -13.31 5.15
N ILE A 207 -13.94 -13.67 6.05
CA ILE A 207 -15.17 -12.92 6.27
C ILE A 207 -14.86 -11.49 6.75
N LEU A 208 -14.02 -11.34 7.77
CA LEU A 208 -13.68 -10.02 8.33
C LEU A 208 -12.90 -9.15 7.34
N SER A 209 -11.95 -9.72 6.59
CA SER A 209 -11.20 -8.98 5.56
C SER A 209 -12.12 -8.55 4.40
N SER A 210 -13.15 -9.33 4.06
CA SER A 210 -14.14 -8.92 3.06
C SER A 210 -14.94 -7.68 3.51
N PHE A 211 -15.39 -7.65 4.77
CA PHE A 211 -16.02 -6.46 5.36
C PHE A 211 -15.05 -5.28 5.41
N SER A 212 -13.78 -5.54 5.74
CA SER A 212 -12.73 -4.52 5.78
C SER A 212 -12.54 -3.84 4.43
N LEU A 213 -12.47 -4.63 3.35
CA LEU A 213 -12.39 -4.11 1.98
C LEU A 213 -13.66 -3.35 1.59
N PHE A 214 -14.84 -3.90 1.88
CA PHE A 214 -16.12 -3.24 1.59
C PHE A 214 -16.21 -1.86 2.25
N PHE A 215 -15.98 -1.77 3.56
CA PHE A 215 -16.00 -0.49 4.26
C PHE A 215 -14.87 0.44 3.80
N SER A 216 -13.69 -0.09 3.45
CA SER A 216 -12.61 0.72 2.88
C SER A 216 -13.02 1.37 1.55
N PHE A 217 -13.76 0.67 0.70
CA PHE A 217 -14.30 1.26 -0.53
C PHE A 217 -15.39 2.29 -0.25
N LEU A 218 -16.29 2.04 0.70
CA LEU A 218 -17.28 3.02 1.12
C LEU A 218 -16.64 4.28 1.72
N THR A 219 -15.62 4.13 2.55
CA THR A 219 -14.80 5.25 3.04
C THR A 219 -14.22 6.00 1.86
N LEU A 220 -13.56 5.33 0.91
CA LEU A 220 -12.97 5.97 -0.26
C LEU A 220 -13.98 6.78 -1.09
N LEU A 221 -15.21 6.27 -1.24
CA LEU A 221 -16.26 6.96 -1.99
C LEU A 221 -16.82 8.18 -1.24
N THR A 222 -16.89 8.11 0.09
CA THR A 222 -17.56 9.12 0.91
C THR A 222 -16.60 10.09 1.60
N LEU A 223 -15.28 9.86 1.55
CA LEU A 223 -14.29 10.60 2.33
C LEU A 223 -14.29 12.11 2.06
N ASP A 224 -14.67 12.51 0.84
CA ASP A 224 -14.69 13.89 0.38
C ASP A 224 -16.10 14.46 0.21
N ASP A 225 -17.16 13.75 0.63
CA ASP A 225 -18.53 14.23 0.48
C ASP A 225 -18.79 15.56 1.22
N GLY A 226 -18.10 15.78 2.35
CA GLY A 226 -18.24 17.01 3.15
C GLY A 226 -17.70 18.26 2.44
N ILE A 227 -16.90 18.11 1.38
CA ILE A 227 -16.37 19.21 0.57
C ILE A 227 -16.95 19.24 -0.86
N ARG A 228 -17.95 18.40 -1.17
CA ARG A 228 -18.50 18.24 -2.53
C ARG A 228 -19.01 19.55 -3.17
N LYS A 229 -19.43 20.52 -2.35
CA LYS A 229 -19.92 21.84 -2.81
C LYS A 229 -18.79 22.83 -3.13
N ARG A 230 -17.54 22.57 -2.73
CA ARG A 230 -16.41 23.47 -2.99
C ARG A 230 -15.92 23.31 -4.43
N LYS A 231 -15.54 24.42 -5.07
CA LYS A 231 -14.95 24.35 -6.41
C LYS A 231 -13.56 23.74 -6.29
N ARG A 232 -13.17 22.94 -7.30
CA ARG A 232 -11.90 22.20 -7.30
C ARG A 232 -10.66 23.07 -7.10
N LYS A 233 -10.68 24.28 -7.67
CA LYS A 233 -9.59 25.26 -7.54
C LYS A 233 -9.36 25.75 -6.09
N ASP A 234 -10.37 25.60 -5.24
CA ASP A 234 -10.34 26.02 -3.83
C ASP A 234 -9.97 24.84 -2.90
N LEU A 235 -9.68 23.66 -3.45
CA LEU A 235 -9.25 22.49 -2.69
C LEU A 235 -7.73 22.49 -2.55
N ALA A 236 -7.25 22.23 -1.33
CA ALA A 236 -5.83 22.00 -1.10
C ALA A 236 -5.38 20.71 -1.80
N ALA A 237 -4.26 20.80 -2.51
CA ALA A 237 -3.55 19.66 -3.08
C ALA A 237 -2.40 19.29 -2.13
N PHE A 238 -2.44 18.07 -1.61
CA PHE A 238 -1.44 17.52 -0.70
C PHE A 238 -1.12 16.08 -1.08
#